data_AF-A0A3A5VJB3-F1
#
_entry.id   AF-A0A3A5VJB3-F1
#
_cell.length_a   1.000
_cell.length_b   1.000
_cell.length_c   1.000
_cell.angle_alpha   90.00
_cell.angle_beta   90.00
_cell.angle_gamma   90.00
#
_symmetry.space_group_name_H-M   'P 1'
#
loop_
_entity.id
_entity.type
_entity.pdbx_description
1 polymer ?
#
loop_
_entity_poly.entity_id
_entity_poly.type
_entity_poly.pdbx_seq_one_letter_code
_entity_poly.pdbx_strand_id
1 'polypeptide(L)'
;PVRIALFGLLALIVLAAWMNWNNREAPKGKQPVAFAILVLRGSAAAVAIGIAVWLSSTGQAFVAGLAAVFPAIFLTSMVALWLSQGSTVPRGAAGPMALGGVSVAIYAIVAIYSLPEFGVYTGSIIAWSASVIGWSLPAYLVLKSRVLPN
;
A
#
# COMPACT_ATOMS: atom_id res chain seq x y z
N PRO A 1 -14.23 -16.79 4.39
CA PRO A 1 -13.39 -15.70 3.83
C PRO A 1 -13.59 -14.33 4.50
N VAL A 2 -14.83 -13.82 4.57
CA VAL A 2 -15.14 -12.45 5.02
C VAL A 2 -14.71 -12.17 6.46
N ARG A 3 -15.00 -13.09 7.39
CA ARG A 3 -14.62 -12.95 8.81
C ARG A 3 -13.11 -12.84 9.01
N ILE A 4 -12.33 -13.63 8.25
CA ILE A 4 -10.86 -13.61 8.28
C ILE A 4 -10.34 -12.28 7.71
N ALA A 5 -10.94 -11.82 6.60
CA ALA A 5 -10.57 -10.55 5.99
C ALA A 5 -10.89 -9.35 6.91
N LEU A 6 -12.01 -9.36 7.61
CA LEU A 6 -12.38 -8.34 8.60
C LEU A 6 -11.46 -8.35 9.81
N PHE A 7 -11.10 -9.53 10.34
CA PHE A 7 -10.11 -9.64 11.41
C PHE A 7 -8.73 -9.13 10.98
N GLY A 8 -8.28 -9.50 9.77
CA GLY A 8 -7.03 -9.01 9.20
C GLY A 8 -7.05 -7.50 8.98
N LEU A 9 -8.17 -6.95 8.48
CA LEU A 9 -8.37 -5.52 8.31
C LEU A 9 -8.31 -4.77 9.65
N LEU A 10 -9.01 -5.27 10.68
CA LEU A 10 -8.96 -4.70 12.03
C LEU A 10 -7.54 -4.72 12.60
N ALA A 11 -6.84 -5.84 12.49
CA ALA A 11 -5.45 -5.95 12.92
C ALA A 11 -4.54 -4.96 12.18
N LEU A 12 -4.70 -4.81 10.86
CA LEU A 12 -3.97 -3.83 10.05
C LEU A 12 -4.27 -2.40 10.46
N ILE A 13 -5.54 -2.06 10.72
CA ILE A 13 -5.95 -0.74 11.19
C ILE A 13 -5.31 -0.43 12.53
N VAL A 14 -5.37 -1.36 13.49
CA VAL A 14 -4.78 -1.18 14.82
C VAL A 14 -3.28 -1.01 14.73
N LEU A 15 -2.59 -1.85 13.94
CA LEU A 15 -1.14 -1.76 13.74
C LEU A 15 -0.76 -0.43 13.07
N ALA A 16 -1.48 -0.03 12.02
CA ALA A 16 -1.23 1.22 11.31
C ALA A 16 -1.47 2.44 12.22
N ALA A 17 -2.54 2.44 13.01
CA ALA A 17 -2.82 3.49 13.98
C ALA A 17 -1.74 3.55 15.08
N TRP A 18 -1.30 2.40 15.59
CA TRP A 18 -0.23 2.29 16.59
C TRP A 18 1.11 2.83 16.05
N MET A 19 1.49 2.46 14.82
CA MET A 19 2.71 2.96 14.17
C MET A 19 2.67 4.48 13.92
N ASN A 20 1.48 5.06 13.78
CA ASN A 20 1.30 6.51 13.57
C ASN A 20 1.02 7.28 14.86
N TRP A 21 1.03 6.64 16.03
CA TRP A 21 0.72 7.31 17.30
C TRP A 21 1.72 8.41 17.65
N ASN A 22 3.00 8.24 17.26
CA ASN A 22 4.07 9.19 17.52
C ASN A 22 4.67 9.73 16.21
N ASN A 23 3.80 10.01 15.23
CA ASN A 23 4.22 10.41 13.89
C ASN A 23 4.89 11.79 13.90
N ARG A 24 6.20 11.80 13.65
CA ARG A 24 6.99 13.01 13.39
C ARG A 24 7.06 13.22 11.88
N GLU A 25 7.00 14.47 11.43
CA GLU A 25 7.13 14.78 10.00
C GLU A 25 8.36 14.10 9.40
N ALA A 26 8.17 13.38 8.30
CA ALA A 26 9.29 12.82 7.56
C ALA A 26 10.14 13.97 7.02
N PRO A 27 11.47 13.96 7.22
CA PRO A 27 12.33 14.98 6.64
C PRO A 27 12.18 14.98 5.12
N LYS A 28 12.04 16.17 4.52
CA LYS A 28 11.91 16.31 3.07
C LYS A 28 13.14 15.73 2.39
N GLY A 29 12.93 14.89 1.37
CA GLY A 29 14.00 14.41 0.50
C GLY A 29 14.67 15.60 -0.19
N LYS A 30 15.99 15.72 -0.06
CA LYS A 30 16.77 16.82 -0.65
C LYS A 30 17.51 16.39 -1.92
N GLN A 31 17.61 15.09 -2.18
CA GLN A 31 18.37 14.55 -3.30
C GLN A 31 17.46 14.21 -4.48
N PRO A 32 17.85 14.50 -5.73
CA PRO A 32 17.11 14.00 -6.89
C PRO A 32 17.25 12.47 -6.99
N VAL A 33 16.15 11.80 -7.37
CA VAL A 33 16.16 10.35 -7.57
C VAL A 33 16.83 10.05 -8.92
N ALA A 34 17.92 9.27 -8.91
CA ALA A 34 18.63 8.92 -10.14
C ALA A 34 17.75 8.09 -11.08
N PHE A 35 17.88 8.32 -12.40
CA PHE A 35 17.14 7.57 -13.42
C PHE A 35 17.31 6.04 -13.29
N ALA A 36 18.53 5.58 -12.94
CA ALA A 36 18.80 4.17 -12.68
C ALA A 36 17.94 3.57 -11.55
N ILE A 37 17.61 4.36 -10.52
CA ILE A 37 16.74 3.93 -9.42
C ILE A 37 15.29 3.81 -9.89
N LEU A 38 14.84 4.69 -10.79
CA LEU A 38 13.50 4.59 -11.39
C LEU A 38 13.36 3.32 -12.23
N VAL A 39 14.37 3.01 -13.06
CA VAL A 39 14.41 1.78 -13.87
C VAL A 39 14.42 0.54 -12.96
N LEU A 40 15.23 0.53 -11.91
CA LEU A 40 15.29 -0.58 -10.95
C LEU A 40 13.96 -0.79 -10.22
N ARG A 41 13.26 0.30 -9.88
CA ARG A 41 11.96 0.24 -9.22
C ARG A 41 10.89 -0.36 -10.15
N GLY A 42 10.89 0.06 -11.41
CA GLY A 42 10.00 -0.48 -12.44
C GLY A 42 10.27 -1.96 -12.74
N SER A 43 11.54 -2.36 -12.88
CA SER A 43 11.91 -3.75 -13.16
C SER A 43 11.59 -4.67 -11.99
N ALA A 44 11.88 -4.25 -10.75
CA ALA A 44 11.53 -5.03 -9.57
C ALA A 44 10.01 -5.17 -9.40
N ALA A 45 9.23 -4.13 -9.70
CA ALA A 45 7.78 -4.22 -9.73
C ALA A 45 7.30 -5.20 -10.82
N ALA A 46 7.83 -5.13 -12.04
CA ALA A 46 7.49 -6.05 -13.12
C ALA A 46 7.79 -7.51 -12.77
N VAL A 47 8.94 -7.79 -12.16
CA VAL A 47 9.30 -9.14 -11.68
C VAL A 47 8.31 -9.63 -10.62
N ALA A 48 7.99 -8.78 -9.63
CA ALA A 48 7.08 -9.17 -8.57
C ALA A 48 5.65 -9.42 -9.06
N ILE A 49 5.16 -8.59 -9.99
CA ILE A 49 3.88 -8.83 -10.68
C ILE A 49 3.93 -10.10 -11.53
N GLY A 50 5.03 -10.35 -12.23
CA GLY A 50 5.22 -11.58 -13.01
C GLY A 50 5.17 -12.84 -12.15
N ILE A 51 5.85 -12.84 -10.99
CA ILE A 51 5.80 -13.94 -10.02
C ILE A 51 4.37 -14.11 -9.48
N ALA A 52 3.67 -13.01 -9.19
CA ALA A 52 2.29 -13.08 -8.73
C ALA A 52 1.35 -13.66 -9.79
N VAL A 53 1.44 -13.23 -11.05
CA VAL A 53 0.65 -13.80 -12.15
C VAL A 53 0.94 -15.29 -12.31
N TRP A 54 2.22 -15.67 -12.22
CA TRP A 54 2.62 -17.08 -12.27
C TRP A 54 2.02 -17.90 -11.10
N LEU A 55 2.10 -17.41 -9.86
CA LEU A 55 1.45 -18.02 -8.70
C LEU A 55 -0.08 -18.08 -8.82
N SER A 56 -0.69 -17.10 -9.50
CA SER A 56 -2.12 -17.13 -9.77
C SER A 56 -2.48 -18.26 -10.74
N SER A 57 -1.62 -18.54 -11.72
CA SER A 57 -1.81 -19.61 -12.69
C SER A 57 -1.69 -21.02 -12.09
N THR A 58 -1.01 -21.18 -10.95
CA THR A 58 -0.89 -22.45 -10.21
C THR A 58 -2.05 -22.69 -9.23
N GLY A 59 -3.11 -21.88 -9.30
CA GLY A 59 -4.28 -21.98 -8.41
C GLY A 59 -4.11 -21.27 -7.06
N GLN A 60 -2.96 -20.62 -6.82
CA GLN A 60 -2.69 -19.85 -5.60
C GLN A 60 -3.02 -18.36 -5.77
N ALA A 61 -4.15 -18.03 -6.39
CA ALA A 61 -4.59 -16.66 -6.67
C ALA A 61 -4.62 -15.75 -5.43
N PHE A 62 -4.91 -16.32 -4.25
CA PHE A 62 -4.87 -15.60 -2.98
C PHE A 62 -3.44 -15.17 -2.58
N VAL A 63 -2.47 -16.10 -2.65
CA VAL A 63 -1.05 -15.82 -2.31
C VAL A 63 -0.43 -14.89 -3.35
N ALA A 64 -0.78 -15.08 -4.62
CA ALA A 64 -0.43 -14.20 -5.72
C ALA A 64 -0.86 -12.75 -5.45
N GLY A 65 -2.12 -12.53 -5.06
CA GLY A 65 -2.63 -11.21 -4.72
C GLY A 65 -1.90 -10.55 -3.55
N LEU A 66 -1.57 -11.32 -2.50
CA LEU A 66 -0.80 -10.82 -1.36
C LEU A 66 0.65 -10.44 -1.74
N ALA A 67 1.31 -11.26 -2.55
CA ALA A 67 2.69 -11.03 -3.00
C ALA A 67 2.81 -9.90 -4.03
N ALA A 68 1.82 -9.74 -4.91
CA ALA A 68 1.77 -8.71 -5.94
C ALA A 68 1.75 -7.29 -5.39
N VAL A 69 1.00 -7.05 -4.31
CA VAL A 69 0.64 -5.68 -3.94
C VAL A 69 1.51 -5.15 -2.81
N PHE A 70 1.75 -5.95 -1.77
CA PHE A 70 2.36 -5.42 -0.55
C PHE A 70 3.91 -5.52 -0.57
N PRO A 71 4.54 -6.68 -0.81
CA PRO A 71 5.99 -6.75 -0.99
C PRO A 71 6.48 -5.98 -2.21
N ALA A 72 5.80 -6.07 -3.36
CA ALA A 72 6.30 -5.47 -4.60
C ALA A 72 6.36 -3.93 -4.55
N ILE A 73 5.25 -3.27 -4.23
CA ILE A 73 5.15 -1.81 -4.35
C ILE A 73 5.84 -1.14 -3.16
N PHE A 74 5.66 -1.68 -1.95
CA PHE A 74 6.22 -1.10 -0.75
C PHE A 74 7.74 -1.29 -0.68
N LEU A 75 8.24 -2.50 -0.94
CA LEU A 75 9.68 -2.77 -0.88
C LEU A 75 10.44 -1.98 -1.94
N THR A 76 9.95 -1.96 -3.19
CA THR A 76 10.63 -1.25 -4.28
C THR A 76 10.67 0.26 -4.04
N SER A 77 9.60 0.82 -3.48
CA SER A 77 9.54 2.24 -3.12
C SER A 77 10.45 2.56 -1.92
N MET A 78 10.47 1.70 -0.88
CA MET A 78 11.29 1.90 0.30
C MET A 78 12.79 1.74 0.03
N VAL A 79 13.18 0.71 -0.71
CA VAL A 79 14.58 0.48 -1.11
C VAL A 79 15.06 1.63 -1.99
N ALA A 80 14.25 2.08 -2.95
CA ALA A 80 14.58 3.25 -3.78
C ALA A 80 14.76 4.52 -2.94
N LEU A 81 13.88 4.77 -1.96
CA LEU A 81 13.99 5.92 -1.05
C LEU A 81 15.23 5.82 -0.16
N TRP A 82 15.56 4.63 0.34
CA TRP A 82 16.76 4.44 1.17
C TRP A 82 18.04 4.68 0.36
N LEU A 83 18.11 4.14 -0.85
CA LEU A 83 19.25 4.34 -1.75
C LEU A 83 19.41 5.80 -2.19
N SER A 84 18.30 6.53 -2.39
CA SER A 84 18.34 7.92 -2.88
C SER A 84 18.43 8.99 -1.78
N GLN A 85 17.85 8.75 -0.60
CA GLN A 85 17.72 9.76 0.47
C GLN A 85 18.39 9.37 1.80
N GLY A 86 18.91 8.15 1.93
CA GLY A 86 19.39 7.61 3.20
C GLY A 86 18.27 7.09 4.11
N SER A 87 18.62 6.61 5.30
CA SER A 87 17.69 5.88 6.20
C SER A 87 16.66 6.75 6.93
N THR A 88 16.85 8.07 6.94
CA THR A 88 16.02 9.02 7.71
C THR A 88 14.65 9.27 7.07
N VAL A 89 14.59 9.38 5.73
CA VAL A 89 13.34 9.63 4.99
C VAL A 89 12.41 8.39 4.98
N PRO A 90 12.89 7.17 4.68
CA PRO A 90 12.09 5.94 4.80
C PRO A 90 11.54 5.73 6.22
N ARG A 91 12.34 6.02 7.25
CA ARG A 91 11.94 5.85 8.66
C ARG A 91 10.80 6.78 9.04
N GLY A 92 10.83 8.04 8.59
CA GLY A 92 9.72 8.98 8.79
C GLY A 92 8.49 8.68 7.93
N ALA A 93 8.68 8.12 6.74
CA ALA A 93 7.59 7.80 5.82
C ALA A 93 6.89 6.45 6.11
N ALA A 94 7.54 5.54 6.85
CA ALA A 94 7.04 4.19 7.10
C ALA A 94 5.65 4.16 7.78
N GLY A 95 5.43 5.00 8.80
CA GLY A 95 4.13 5.11 9.47
C GLY A 95 3.01 5.56 8.53
N PRO A 96 3.12 6.74 7.90
CA PRO A 96 2.13 7.23 6.93
C PRO A 96 1.89 6.25 5.78
N MET A 97 2.94 5.59 5.28
CA MET A 97 2.81 4.63 4.18
C MET A 97 2.15 3.32 4.62
N ALA A 98 2.36 2.85 5.86
CA ALA A 98 1.61 1.72 6.43
C ALA A 98 0.11 2.05 6.56
N LEU A 99 -0.22 3.28 6.97
CA LEU A 99 -1.60 3.75 7.08
C LEU A 99 -2.27 3.88 5.71
N GLY A 100 -1.54 4.34 4.69
CA GLY A 100 -1.98 4.28 3.30
C GLY A 100 -2.18 2.85 2.79
N GLY A 101 -1.35 1.89 3.23
CA GLY A 101 -1.44 0.48 2.85
C GLY A 101 -2.75 -0.22 3.23
N VAL A 102 -3.45 0.23 4.27
CA VAL A 102 -4.76 -0.32 4.68
C VAL A 102 -5.82 -0.15 3.59
N SER A 103 -5.70 0.89 2.75
CA SER A 103 -6.59 1.10 1.59
C SER A 103 -6.59 -0.09 0.63
N VAL A 104 -5.45 -0.77 0.46
CA VAL A 104 -5.31 -1.97 -0.37
C VAL A 104 -6.14 -3.13 0.17
N ALA A 105 -6.15 -3.32 1.49
CA ALA A 105 -6.94 -4.38 2.12
C ALA A 105 -8.45 -4.12 1.92
N ILE A 106 -8.88 -2.86 2.02
CA ILE A 106 -10.27 -2.45 1.78
C ILE A 106 -10.64 -2.67 0.32
N TYR A 107 -9.76 -2.29 -0.62
CA TYR A 107 -9.95 -2.57 -2.05
C TYR A 107 -10.16 -4.07 -2.29
N ALA A 108 -9.29 -4.92 -1.74
CA ALA A 108 -9.38 -6.37 -1.93
C ALA A 108 -10.69 -6.95 -1.38
N ILE A 109 -11.16 -6.47 -0.23
CA ILE A 109 -12.43 -6.91 0.38
C ILE A 109 -13.61 -6.51 -0.50
N VAL A 110 -13.67 -5.27 -0.97
CA VAL A 110 -14.77 -4.80 -1.83
C VAL A 110 -14.73 -5.50 -3.19
N ALA A 111 -13.53 -5.70 -3.74
CA ALA A 111 -13.29 -6.36 -5.01
C ALA A 111 -13.85 -7.80 -5.06
N ILE A 112 -13.81 -8.55 -3.95
CA ILE A 112 -14.39 -9.90 -3.85
C ILE A 112 -15.88 -9.92 -4.22
N TYR A 113 -16.61 -8.83 -3.98
CA TYR A 113 -18.04 -8.72 -4.28
C TYR A 113 -18.31 -7.92 -5.54
N SER A 114 -17.58 -6.83 -5.76
CA SER A 114 -17.88 -5.91 -6.85
C SER A 114 -17.47 -6.47 -8.22
N LEU A 115 -16.39 -7.25 -8.31
CA LEU A 115 -15.96 -7.82 -9.60
C LEU A 115 -16.91 -8.91 -10.11
N PRO A 116 -17.37 -9.88 -9.30
CA PRO A 116 -18.34 -10.87 -9.77
C PRO A 116 -19.68 -10.26 -10.16
N GLU A 117 -20.15 -9.24 -9.42
CA GLU A 117 -21.48 -8.65 -9.61
C GLU A 117 -21.54 -7.66 -10.78
N PHE A 118 -20.53 -6.79 -10.92
CA PHE A 118 -20.54 -5.68 -11.89
C PHE A 118 -19.51 -5.84 -13.01
N GLY A 119 -18.83 -6.98 -13.07
CA GLY A 119 -17.73 -7.24 -14.00
C GLY A 119 -16.44 -6.50 -13.64
N VAL A 120 -15.37 -6.79 -14.40
CA VAL A 120 -14.01 -6.35 -14.07
C VAL A 120 -13.89 -4.82 -14.04
N TYR A 121 -14.41 -4.12 -15.04
CA TYR A 121 -14.24 -2.67 -15.16
C TYR A 121 -15.01 -1.90 -14.09
N THR A 122 -16.33 -2.08 -14.04
CA THR A 122 -17.21 -1.38 -13.09
C THR A 122 -16.92 -1.82 -11.65
N GLY A 123 -16.70 -3.13 -11.44
CA GLY A 123 -16.33 -3.66 -10.13
C GLY A 123 -15.03 -3.08 -9.59
N SER A 124 -14.02 -2.89 -10.45
CA SER A 124 -12.75 -2.25 -10.05
C SER A 124 -12.92 -0.78 -9.70
N ILE A 125 -13.74 -0.02 -10.46
CA ILE A 125 -14.04 1.39 -10.16
C ILE A 125 -14.74 1.51 -8.79
N ILE A 126 -15.70 0.63 -8.50
CA ILE A 126 -16.40 0.60 -7.21
C ILE A 126 -15.42 0.29 -6.08
N ALA A 127 -14.61 -0.76 -6.21
CA ALA A 127 -13.63 -1.16 -5.20
C ALA A 127 -12.59 -0.06 -4.94
N TRP A 128 -12.10 0.59 -6.01
CA TRP A 128 -11.17 1.71 -5.92
C TRP A 128 -11.80 2.91 -5.20
N SER A 129 -13.01 3.31 -5.59
CA SER A 129 -13.71 4.45 -5.00
C SER A 129 -13.99 4.22 -3.51
N ALA A 130 -14.46 3.02 -3.15
CA ALA A 130 -14.70 2.65 -1.76
C ALA A 130 -13.42 2.68 -0.91
N SER A 131 -12.31 2.19 -1.47
CA SER A 131 -11.00 2.23 -0.80
C SER A 131 -10.48 3.66 -0.60
N VAL A 132 -10.54 4.49 -1.62
CA VAL A 132 -10.03 5.87 -1.57
C VAL A 132 -10.88 6.74 -0.65
N ILE A 133 -12.19 6.74 -0.84
CA ILE A 133 -13.11 7.59 -0.08
C ILE A 133 -13.29 7.06 1.35
N GLY A 134 -13.38 5.74 1.52
CA GLY A 134 -13.61 5.11 2.82
C GLY A 134 -12.39 5.09 3.73
N TRP A 135 -11.18 5.21 3.19
CA TRP A 135 -9.96 5.13 3.99
C TRP A 135 -8.89 6.15 3.65
N SER A 136 -8.40 6.19 2.41
CA SER A 136 -7.27 7.06 2.06
C SER A 136 -7.55 8.54 2.33
N LEU A 137 -8.77 9.00 2.06
CA LEU A 137 -9.18 10.39 2.31
C LEU A 137 -9.30 10.70 3.81
N PRO A 138 -10.05 9.93 4.63
CA PRO A 138 -10.06 10.12 6.09
C PRO A 138 -8.67 10.02 6.72
N ALA A 139 -7.87 9.04 6.31
CA ALA A 139 -6.49 8.85 6.76
C ALA A 139 -5.65 10.11 6.52
N TYR A 140 -5.73 10.67 5.32
CA TYR A 140 -5.04 11.92 4.97
C TYR A 140 -5.49 13.08 5.86
N LEU A 141 -6.79 13.25 6.07
CA LEU A 141 -7.33 14.34 6.91
C LEU A 141 -6.89 14.21 8.37
N VAL A 142 -6.89 12.99 8.92
CA VAL A 142 -6.43 12.72 10.30
C VAL A 142 -4.93 12.99 10.44
N LEU A 143 -4.12 12.52 9.49
CA LEU A 143 -2.68 12.76 9.49
C LEU A 143 -2.38 14.25 9.38
N LYS A 144 -3.03 14.97 8.44
CA LYS A 144 -2.88 16.43 8.29
C LYS A 144 -3.20 17.19 9.57
N SER A 145 -4.20 16.73 10.33
CA SER A 145 -4.64 17.40 11.57
C SER A 145 -3.73 17.12 12.77
N ARG A 146 -2.91 16.05 12.72
CA ARG A 146 -2.01 15.64 13.81
C ARG A 146 -0.54 15.95 13.57
N VAL A 147 -0.21 16.50 12.41
CA VAL A 147 1.13 17.01 12.13
C VAL A 147 1.36 18.24 13.01
N LEU A 148 2.10 18.07 14.12
CA LEU A 148 2.57 19.16 14.94
C LEU A 148 3.66 19.91 14.15
N PRO A 149 3.54 21.23 13.95
CA PRO A 149 4.63 22.02 13.38
C PRO A 149 5.84 21.93 14.31
N ASN A 150 7.03 21.70 13.71
CA ASN A 150 8.31 21.79 14.43
C ASN A 150 8.58 23.22 14.91
#